data_AF-A0A934THJ3-F1
#
_entry.id   AF-A0A934THJ3-F1
#
_cell.length_a   1.000
_cell.length_b   1.000
_cell.length_c   1.000
_cell.angle_alpha   90.00
_cell.angle_beta   90.00
_cell.angle_gamma   90.00
#
_symmetry.space_group_name_H-M   'P 1'
#
loop_
_entity.id
_entity.type
_entity.pdbx_description
1 polymer ?
#
loop_
_entity_poly.entity_id
_entity_poly.type
_entity_poly.pdbx_seq_one_letter_code
_entity_poly.pdbx_strand_id
1 'polypeptide(L)'
;MYILLIIFITSFSFLSCDDDIDDSKPATGGNLQKNDAEEIAEKLWSTTPSDLSDTRQAAFKRIQEYADTCTANYFKNYLGSLEQTCEMMEKYDPMLNFYRLSFDKVLNEVQTTTVEKGTSVIWLLYNMGYIVKTPSGCFGIDISHRYAERFAPYLDFLCVTHNHSDHYDDNLIQAMLESNKPVLSNYLKPSENYKFTSKTPTAYTIGSFKVTTNITDHNTSLTNFVTTYQINCGQDGGNLVLMHVGDSNYKASQYAIAEHVNVFIPRYAPNALSENNVLGSVVTPDYVLLSHIMELAHAGVEESRWTIELGLERASQLNCANSLVPFWGEKFIWKNNTFN
;
A
#
# COMPACT_ATOMS: atom_id res chain seq x y z
N MET A 1 -26.88 59.64 -30.17
CA MET A 1 -26.47 58.34 -30.73
C MET A 1 -26.17 57.41 -29.56
N TYR A 2 -27.20 56.73 -29.06
CA TYR A 2 -27.08 55.68 -28.03
C TYR A 2 -27.65 54.42 -28.66
N ILE A 3 -26.80 53.41 -28.87
CA ILE A 3 -27.21 52.09 -29.35
C ILE A 3 -27.59 51.28 -28.11
N LEU A 4 -28.89 51.04 -27.94
CA LEU A 4 -29.44 50.10 -26.96
C LEU A 4 -29.56 48.75 -27.68
N LEU A 5 -28.72 47.78 -27.31
CA LEU A 5 -28.78 46.42 -27.84
C LEU A 5 -29.85 45.63 -27.09
N ILE A 6 -30.98 45.35 -27.74
CA ILE A 6 -32.03 44.47 -27.24
C ILE A 6 -31.64 43.03 -27.62
N ILE A 7 -31.35 42.19 -26.63
CA ILE A 7 -31.15 40.75 -26.84
C ILE A 7 -32.49 40.06 -26.64
N PHE A 8 -33.03 39.51 -27.74
CA PHE A 8 -34.14 38.57 -27.74
C PHE A 8 -33.64 37.20 -27.26
N ILE A 9 -34.24 36.66 -26.20
CA ILE A 9 -34.06 35.27 -25.79
C ILE A 9 -35.21 34.46 -26.41
N THR A 10 -34.91 33.67 -27.44
CA THR A 10 -35.82 32.65 -27.97
C THR A 10 -35.58 31.34 -27.23
N SER A 11 -36.55 30.95 -26.40
CA SER A 11 -36.64 29.63 -25.77
C SER A 11 -37.12 28.60 -26.81
N PHE A 12 -36.22 27.70 -27.21
CA PHE A 12 -36.56 26.47 -27.92
C PHE A 12 -36.54 25.31 -26.92
N SER A 13 -37.74 24.84 -26.56
CA SER A 13 -37.93 23.58 -25.85
C SER A 13 -37.86 22.44 -26.86
N PHE A 14 -36.76 21.70 -26.87
CA PHE A 14 -36.72 20.36 -27.47
C PHE A 14 -36.82 19.34 -26.33
N LEU A 15 -37.99 18.71 -26.26
CA LEU A 15 -38.21 17.45 -25.54
C LEU A 15 -37.55 16.35 -26.39
N SER A 16 -36.45 15.80 -25.89
CA SER A 16 -35.93 14.49 -26.29
C SER A 16 -35.92 13.63 -25.05
N CYS A 17 -36.65 12.51 -25.09
CA CYS A 17 -36.51 11.44 -24.12
C CYS A 17 -35.18 10.73 -24.43
N ASP A 18 -34.27 10.72 -23.47
CA ASP A 18 -33.26 9.67 -23.33
C ASP A 18 -33.15 9.39 -21.83
N ASP A 19 -33.31 8.11 -21.48
CA ASP A 19 -33.10 7.58 -20.14
C ASP A 19 -31.59 7.47 -19.89
N ASP A 20 -30.94 8.61 -19.66
CA ASP A 20 -29.56 8.64 -19.18
C ASP A 20 -29.56 8.71 -17.64
N ILE A 21 -29.00 7.66 -17.03
CA ILE A 21 -28.66 7.66 -15.61
C ILE A 21 -27.57 8.71 -15.41
N ASP A 22 -27.98 9.85 -14.87
CA ASP A 22 -27.15 10.98 -14.53
C ASP A 22 -26.22 10.64 -13.33
N ASP A 23 -25.01 10.15 -13.63
CA ASP A 23 -23.92 9.94 -12.66
C ASP A 23 -23.27 11.26 -12.19
N SER A 24 -23.82 12.44 -12.51
CA SER A 24 -23.26 13.74 -12.11
C SER A 24 -23.68 14.23 -10.73
N LYS A 25 -24.47 13.46 -9.97
CA LYS A 25 -24.71 13.74 -8.56
C LYS A 25 -23.60 13.11 -7.73
N PRO A 26 -22.90 13.87 -6.85
CA PRO A 26 -22.09 13.23 -5.84
C PRO A 26 -23.03 12.30 -5.07
N ALA A 27 -22.69 11.01 -5.03
CA ALA A 27 -23.24 10.15 -3.99
C ALA A 27 -22.88 10.85 -2.68
N THR A 28 -23.86 11.53 -2.10
CA THR A 28 -23.71 12.12 -0.78
C THR A 28 -23.37 10.94 0.10
N GLY A 29 -22.17 10.94 0.71
CA GLY A 29 -21.84 10.07 1.81
C GLY A 29 -23.07 10.01 2.72
N GLY A 30 -23.61 8.81 2.89
CA GLY A 30 -24.90 8.60 3.52
C GLY A 30 -25.01 9.40 4.82
N ASN A 31 -26.25 9.78 5.17
CA ASN A 31 -26.67 10.44 6.42
C ASN A 31 -25.58 10.59 7.49
N LEU A 32 -25.47 11.80 8.06
CA LEU A 32 -24.72 12.23 9.26
C LEU A 32 -24.95 11.35 10.52
N GLN A 33 -24.81 10.03 10.40
CA GLN A 33 -24.52 9.14 11.50
C GLN A 33 -23.11 9.50 11.96
N LYS A 34 -22.90 9.45 13.28
CA LYS A 34 -21.55 9.52 13.83
C LYS A 34 -20.71 8.46 13.11
N ASN A 35 -19.70 8.92 12.37
CA ASN A 35 -18.75 8.04 11.71
C ASN A 35 -18.12 7.13 12.78
N ASP A 36 -18.27 5.82 12.62
CA ASP A 36 -17.78 4.78 13.54
C ASP A 36 -16.38 4.26 13.18
N ALA A 37 -15.72 4.84 12.16
CA ALA A 37 -14.41 4.39 11.68
C ALA A 37 -13.32 4.32 12.77
N GLU A 38 -13.29 5.27 13.70
CA GLU A 38 -12.35 5.26 14.83
C GLU A 38 -12.54 4.03 15.72
N GLU A 39 -13.79 3.72 16.09
CA GLU A 39 -14.11 2.54 16.89
C GLU A 39 -13.76 1.23 16.14
N ILE A 40 -14.01 1.19 14.83
CA ILE A 40 -13.68 0.02 13.99
C ILE A 40 -12.17 -0.14 13.83
N ALA A 41 -11.44 0.96 13.69
CA ALA A 41 -9.98 0.97 13.61
C ALA A 41 -9.37 0.48 14.93
N GLU A 42 -9.83 1.00 16.08
CA GLU A 42 -9.40 0.53 17.39
C GLU A 42 -9.71 -0.96 17.61
N LYS A 43 -10.89 -1.44 17.19
CA LYS A 43 -11.23 -2.87 17.25
C LYS A 43 -10.26 -3.70 16.42
N LEU A 44 -9.99 -3.32 15.16
CA LEU A 44 -9.03 -4.03 14.32
C LEU A 44 -7.65 -4.05 14.98
N TRP A 45 -7.14 -2.89 15.40
CA TRP A 45 -5.79 -2.75 15.95
C TRP A 45 -5.61 -3.32 17.35
N SER A 46 -6.70 -3.69 18.03
CA SER A 46 -6.67 -4.49 19.25
C SER A 46 -6.46 -5.99 18.99
N THR A 47 -6.55 -6.42 17.73
CA THR A 47 -6.31 -7.81 17.28
C THR A 47 -4.94 -7.93 16.60
N THR A 48 -4.61 -9.15 16.15
CA THR A 48 -3.44 -9.40 15.29
C THR A 48 -3.89 -10.01 13.96
N PRO A 49 -3.06 -9.96 12.90
CA PRO A 49 -3.38 -10.60 11.61
C PRO A 49 -3.52 -12.12 11.65
N SER A 50 -3.03 -12.78 12.70
CA SER A 50 -3.23 -14.19 12.98
C SER A 50 -4.49 -14.48 13.82
N ASP A 51 -5.17 -13.45 14.33
CA ASP A 51 -6.38 -13.59 15.12
C ASP A 51 -7.57 -13.97 14.23
N LEU A 52 -8.25 -15.06 14.56
CA LEU A 52 -9.46 -15.53 13.88
C LEU A 52 -10.74 -15.16 14.65
N SER A 53 -10.65 -14.28 15.65
CA SER A 53 -11.76 -13.88 16.51
C SER A 53 -12.92 -13.22 15.76
N ASP A 54 -14.11 -13.35 16.34
CA ASP A 54 -15.30 -12.63 15.90
C ASP A 54 -15.09 -11.11 15.90
N THR A 55 -14.23 -10.59 16.79
CA THR A 55 -13.87 -9.16 16.84
C THR A 55 -13.20 -8.72 15.55
N ARG A 56 -12.18 -9.45 15.09
CA ARG A 56 -11.47 -9.13 13.84
C ARG A 56 -12.41 -9.28 12.64
N GLN A 57 -13.17 -10.38 12.59
CA GLN A 57 -14.11 -10.64 11.49
C GLN A 57 -15.20 -9.54 11.41
N ALA A 58 -15.71 -9.07 12.54
CA ALA A 58 -16.67 -7.98 12.59
C ALA A 58 -16.06 -6.64 12.10
N ALA A 59 -14.81 -6.35 12.49
CA ALA A 59 -14.10 -5.16 12.00
C ALA A 59 -13.88 -5.22 10.49
N PHE A 60 -13.40 -6.35 9.98
CA PHE A 60 -13.23 -6.59 8.53
C PHE A 60 -14.52 -6.45 7.74
N LYS A 61 -15.62 -7.04 8.22
CA LYS A 61 -16.93 -6.88 7.59
C LYS A 61 -17.33 -5.41 7.50
N ARG A 62 -17.12 -4.65 8.58
CA ARG A 62 -17.48 -3.22 8.63
C ARG A 62 -16.59 -2.36 7.72
N ILE A 63 -15.29 -2.66 7.66
CA ILE A 63 -14.35 -2.02 6.74
C ILE A 63 -14.74 -2.31 5.28
N GLN A 64 -15.10 -3.55 4.96
CA GLN A 64 -15.57 -3.92 3.62
C GLN A 64 -16.83 -3.10 3.25
N GLU A 65 -17.80 -2.97 4.16
CA GLU A 65 -18.99 -2.15 3.94
C GLU A 65 -18.64 -0.67 3.66
N TYR A 66 -17.65 -0.10 4.37
CA TYR A 66 -17.17 1.25 4.06
C TYR A 66 -16.57 1.33 2.66
N ALA A 67 -15.70 0.39 2.33
CA ALA A 67 -15.05 0.33 1.03
C ALA A 67 -16.06 0.24 -0.11
N ASP A 68 -17.10 -0.58 0.02
CA ASP A 68 -18.15 -0.76 -0.99
C ASP A 68 -18.89 0.55 -1.31
N THR A 69 -18.92 1.50 -0.37
CA THR A 69 -19.52 2.83 -0.57
C THR A 69 -18.54 3.88 -1.10
N CYS A 70 -17.23 3.65 -0.99
CA CYS A 70 -16.18 4.54 -1.49
C CYS A 70 -15.76 4.11 -2.91
N THR A 71 -16.36 4.73 -3.92
CA THR A 71 -16.04 4.43 -5.33
C THR A 71 -14.61 4.84 -5.70
N ALA A 72 -14.05 4.19 -6.72
CA ALA A 72 -12.71 4.51 -7.21
C ALA A 72 -12.56 5.96 -7.70
N ASN A 73 -13.58 6.48 -8.38
CA ASN A 73 -13.57 7.87 -8.83
C ASN A 73 -13.65 8.83 -7.65
N TYR A 74 -14.44 8.51 -6.63
CA TYR A 74 -14.50 9.31 -5.40
C TYR A 74 -13.15 9.34 -4.67
N PHE A 75 -12.50 8.18 -4.52
CA PHE A 75 -11.17 8.09 -3.92
C PHE A 75 -10.09 8.84 -4.73
N LYS A 76 -10.07 8.69 -6.06
CA LYS A 76 -9.16 9.44 -6.94
C LYS A 76 -9.37 10.95 -6.85
N ASN A 77 -10.63 11.39 -6.77
CA ASN A 77 -10.96 12.80 -6.58
C ASN A 77 -10.47 13.30 -5.22
N TYR A 78 -10.65 12.52 -4.16
CA TYR A 78 -10.03 12.79 -2.85
C TYR A 78 -8.51 12.91 -2.98
N LEU A 79 -7.85 12.00 -3.70
CA LEU A 79 -6.41 12.03 -3.94
C LEU A 79 -5.92 13.25 -4.75
N GLY A 80 -6.79 13.94 -5.49
CA GLY A 80 -6.47 15.17 -6.22
C GLY A 80 -6.95 16.46 -5.56
N SER A 81 -7.68 16.37 -4.45
CA SER A 81 -8.38 17.52 -3.85
C SER A 81 -7.48 18.41 -2.99
N LEU A 82 -7.88 19.66 -2.81
CA LEU A 82 -7.24 20.60 -1.89
C LEU A 82 -7.46 20.18 -0.42
N GLU A 83 -6.52 20.55 0.46
CA GLU A 83 -6.50 20.12 1.87
C GLU A 83 -7.85 20.29 2.59
N GLN A 84 -8.45 21.48 2.53
CA GLN A 84 -9.73 21.78 3.18
C GLN A 84 -10.88 20.88 2.68
N THR A 85 -10.86 20.50 1.40
CA THR A 85 -11.84 19.58 0.82
C THR A 85 -11.59 18.17 1.32
N CYS A 86 -10.33 17.72 1.32
CA CYS A 86 -9.94 16.40 1.83
C CYS A 86 -10.29 16.22 3.31
N GLU A 87 -9.99 17.19 4.17
CA GLU A 87 -10.34 17.16 5.60
C GLU A 87 -11.84 17.00 5.82
N MET A 88 -12.66 17.66 4.99
CA MET A 88 -14.12 17.52 5.03
C MET A 88 -14.57 16.14 4.54
N MET A 89 -13.96 15.61 3.48
CA MET A 89 -14.26 14.26 2.98
C MET A 89 -13.89 13.20 4.03
N GLU A 90 -12.70 13.27 4.62
CA GLU A 90 -12.26 12.39 5.71
C GLU A 90 -13.17 12.47 6.94
N LYS A 91 -13.73 13.64 7.24
CA LYS A 91 -14.62 13.81 8.38
C LYS A 91 -15.96 13.08 8.21
N TYR A 92 -16.49 13.02 6.98
CA TYR A 92 -17.84 12.52 6.72
C TYR A 92 -17.90 11.18 6.00
N ASP A 93 -16.83 10.76 5.31
CA ASP A 93 -16.73 9.44 4.69
C ASP A 93 -15.98 8.45 5.60
N PRO A 94 -16.59 7.32 5.99
CA PRO A 94 -15.97 6.39 6.92
C PRO A 94 -14.73 5.68 6.34
N MET A 95 -14.68 5.42 5.04
CA MET A 95 -13.50 4.77 4.44
C MET A 95 -12.32 5.73 4.36
N LEU A 96 -12.56 6.98 3.95
CA LEU A 96 -11.52 8.01 3.93
C LEU A 96 -11.05 8.36 5.35
N ASN A 97 -11.96 8.37 6.33
CA ASN A 97 -11.59 8.51 7.73
C ASN A 97 -10.68 7.38 8.19
N PHE A 98 -11.04 6.11 7.91
CA PHE A 98 -10.23 4.95 8.25
C PHE A 98 -8.85 4.98 7.58
N TYR A 99 -8.79 5.36 6.30
CA TYR A 99 -7.55 5.59 5.55
C TYR A 99 -6.65 6.62 6.25
N ARG A 100 -7.21 7.77 6.62
CA ARG A 100 -6.51 8.83 7.37
C ARG A 100 -6.05 8.39 8.76
N LEU A 101 -6.92 7.73 9.53
CA LEU A 101 -6.61 7.22 10.87
C LEU A 101 -5.47 6.21 10.84
N SER A 102 -5.47 5.32 9.85
CA SER A 102 -4.39 4.35 9.63
C SER A 102 -3.06 5.05 9.41
N PHE A 103 -3.04 6.09 8.58
CA PHE A 103 -1.84 6.92 8.37
C PHE A 103 -1.36 7.59 9.66
N ASP A 104 -2.25 8.29 10.36
CA ASP A 104 -1.87 9.03 11.57
C ASP A 104 -1.36 8.09 12.67
N LYS A 105 -1.96 6.91 12.81
CA LYS A 105 -1.47 5.86 13.72
C LYS A 105 -0.06 5.41 13.34
N VAL A 106 0.17 5.03 12.08
CA VAL A 106 1.48 4.52 11.64
C VAL A 106 2.54 5.62 11.77
N LEU A 107 2.25 6.85 11.37
CA LEU A 107 3.17 7.97 11.53
C LEU A 107 3.52 8.21 13.01
N ASN A 108 2.52 8.24 13.89
CA ASN A 108 2.74 8.41 15.32
C ASN A 108 3.58 7.25 15.90
N GLU A 109 3.30 6.01 15.52
CA GLU A 109 4.09 4.86 16.00
C GLU A 109 5.52 4.86 15.45
N VAL A 110 5.73 5.22 14.18
CA VAL A 110 7.08 5.38 13.62
C VAL A 110 7.88 6.45 14.37
N GLN A 111 7.24 7.56 14.74
CA GLN A 111 7.84 8.64 15.52
C GLN A 111 8.23 8.21 16.93
N THR A 112 7.33 7.51 17.62
CA THR A 112 7.41 7.30 19.06
C THR A 112 7.97 5.94 19.47
N THR A 113 7.95 4.95 18.58
CA THR A 113 8.44 3.60 18.89
C THR A 113 9.96 3.60 18.98
N THR A 114 10.47 3.23 20.15
CA THR A 114 11.86 2.80 20.35
C THR A 114 11.93 1.29 20.16
N VAL A 115 12.73 0.82 19.20
CA VAL A 115 12.81 -0.61 18.87
C VAL A 115 13.86 -1.31 19.75
N GLU A 116 13.48 -2.44 20.34
CA GLU A 116 14.38 -3.24 21.18
C GLU A 116 15.48 -3.90 20.33
N LYS A 117 16.70 -3.99 20.87
CA LYS A 117 17.80 -4.68 20.20
C LYS A 117 17.46 -6.15 19.94
N GLY A 118 17.68 -6.61 18.71
CA GLY A 118 17.34 -7.95 18.26
C GLY A 118 15.87 -8.08 17.82
N THR A 119 15.20 -6.96 17.54
CA THR A 119 13.81 -6.94 17.06
C THR A 119 13.64 -6.00 15.88
N SER A 120 12.60 -6.24 15.08
CA SER A 120 12.15 -5.31 14.03
C SER A 120 10.65 -5.07 14.19
N VAL A 121 10.20 -3.86 13.85
CA VAL A 121 8.78 -3.51 13.83
C VAL A 121 8.37 -3.22 12.39
N ILE A 122 7.26 -3.79 11.95
CA ILE A 122 6.73 -3.65 10.60
C ILE A 122 5.32 -3.08 10.70
N TRP A 123 4.99 -2.09 9.87
CA TRP A 123 3.65 -1.54 9.74
C TRP A 123 3.17 -1.67 8.29
N LEU A 124 1.91 -2.07 8.11
CA LEU A 124 1.21 -1.90 6.84
C LEU A 124 0.49 -0.55 6.86
N LEU A 125 0.81 0.33 5.91
CA LEU A 125 0.19 1.64 5.77
C LEU A 125 -1.10 1.58 4.93
N TYR A 126 -0.98 1.16 3.68
CA TYR A 126 -2.07 1.12 2.68
C TYR A 126 -1.60 0.31 1.48
N ASN A 127 -2.48 -0.47 0.84
CA ASN A 127 -2.18 -1.27 -0.35
C ASN A 127 -0.97 -2.22 -0.18
N MET A 128 0.21 -1.82 -0.69
CA MET A 128 1.50 -2.49 -0.53
C MET A 128 2.55 -1.63 0.19
N GLY A 129 2.15 -0.49 0.75
CA GLY A 129 3.02 0.41 1.49
C GLY A 129 3.37 -0.13 2.86
N TYR A 130 4.63 -0.51 3.06
CA TYR A 130 5.16 -0.96 4.35
C TYR A 130 6.21 -0.01 4.90
N ILE A 131 6.24 0.13 6.22
CA ILE A 131 7.34 0.77 6.95
C ILE A 131 7.95 -0.26 7.88
N VAL A 132 9.27 -0.32 7.93
CA VAL A 132 10.03 -1.22 8.82
C VAL A 132 11.01 -0.40 9.63
N LYS A 133 11.05 -0.62 10.94
CA LYS A 133 11.99 0.03 11.85
C LYS A 133 12.73 -0.99 12.69
N THR A 134 14.03 -0.80 12.80
CA THR A 134 14.96 -1.54 13.65
C THR A 134 15.60 -0.56 14.64
N PRO A 135 16.44 -1.02 15.58
CA PRO A 135 17.21 -0.12 16.43
C PRO A 135 18.17 0.79 15.65
N SER A 136 18.70 0.32 14.52
CA SER A 136 19.70 1.05 13.72
C SER A 136 19.14 1.81 12.52
N GLY A 137 17.85 1.70 12.20
CA GLY A 137 17.25 2.51 11.15
C GLY A 137 15.80 2.18 10.82
N CYS A 138 15.28 2.89 9.83
CA CYS A 138 13.89 2.85 9.42
C CYS A 138 13.78 2.99 7.90
N PHE A 139 12.94 2.21 7.23
CA PHE A 139 12.79 2.31 5.78
C PHE A 139 11.35 2.07 5.34
N GLY A 140 11.02 2.64 4.18
CA GLY A 140 9.73 2.46 3.51
C GLY A 140 9.85 1.58 2.29
N ILE A 141 8.78 0.85 1.96
CA ILE A 141 8.60 0.15 0.68
C ILE A 141 7.24 0.52 0.14
N ASP A 142 7.16 0.93 -1.13
CA ASP A 142 5.94 1.22 -1.87
C ASP A 142 4.92 2.13 -1.15
N ILE A 143 5.41 3.15 -0.44
CA ILE A 143 4.56 4.11 0.27
C ILE A 143 3.82 4.99 -0.75
N SER A 144 2.52 4.72 -0.92
CA SER A 144 1.59 5.56 -1.69
C SER A 144 0.48 6.07 -0.76
N HIS A 145 0.57 7.35 -0.38
CA HIS A 145 -0.45 8.00 0.43
C HIS A 145 -0.40 9.51 0.24
N ARG A 146 -1.56 10.19 0.30
CA ARG A 146 -1.67 11.67 0.22
C ARG A 146 -0.69 12.44 1.12
N TYR A 147 -0.35 11.85 2.26
CA TYR A 147 0.44 12.49 3.32
C TYR A 147 1.83 11.85 3.45
N ALA A 148 2.23 11.01 2.48
CA ALA A 148 3.42 10.18 2.54
C ALA A 148 4.70 10.98 2.80
N GLU A 149 4.81 12.21 2.28
CA GLU A 149 5.93 13.14 2.53
C GLU A 149 6.26 13.28 4.03
N ARG A 150 5.27 13.21 4.93
CA ARG A 150 5.48 13.32 6.38
C ARG A 150 6.35 12.19 6.96
N PHE A 151 6.54 11.09 6.23
CA PHE A 151 7.49 10.03 6.62
C PHE A 151 8.94 10.37 6.29
N ALA A 152 9.22 11.30 5.36
CA ALA A 152 10.58 11.59 4.89
C ALA A 152 11.58 11.89 6.01
N PRO A 153 11.25 12.60 7.10
CA PRO A 153 12.19 12.82 8.21
C PRO A 153 12.61 11.53 8.93
N TYR A 154 11.76 10.50 8.93
CA TYR A 154 11.91 9.29 9.73
C TYR A 154 12.46 8.09 8.97
N LEU A 155 12.46 8.12 7.63
CA LEU A 155 13.01 7.05 6.81
C LEU A 155 14.50 7.32 6.53
N ASP A 156 15.33 6.29 6.57
CA ASP A 156 16.72 6.33 6.14
C ASP A 156 16.86 6.04 4.65
N PHE A 157 15.97 5.21 4.10
CA PHE A 157 15.83 4.96 2.67
C PHE A 157 14.39 4.54 2.30
N LEU A 158 14.08 4.65 1.03
CA LEU A 158 12.81 4.23 0.43
C LEU A 158 13.08 3.22 -0.68
N CYS A 159 12.25 2.20 -0.80
CA CYS A 159 12.23 1.26 -1.91
C CYS A 159 10.94 1.44 -2.71
N VAL A 160 11.05 1.64 -4.02
CA VAL A 160 9.90 1.73 -4.93
C VAL A 160 10.03 0.66 -5.99
N THR A 161 9.12 -0.31 -5.97
CA THR A 161 9.20 -1.50 -6.82
C THR A 161 9.05 -1.15 -8.29
N HIS A 162 8.12 -0.24 -8.64
CA HIS A 162 7.88 0.19 -10.02
C HIS A 162 7.05 1.48 -10.10
N ASN A 163 6.89 1.99 -11.33
CA ASN A 163 6.28 3.29 -11.62
C ASN A 163 4.77 3.21 -11.89
N HIS A 164 4.01 2.55 -11.02
CA HIS A 164 2.55 2.72 -10.93
C HIS A 164 2.20 3.57 -9.72
N SER A 165 1.21 4.45 -9.86
CA SER A 165 0.93 5.53 -8.91
C SER A 165 0.50 5.05 -7.52
N ASP A 166 0.01 3.82 -7.41
CA ASP A 166 -0.41 3.17 -6.17
C ASP A 166 0.77 2.51 -5.41
N HIS A 167 2.01 2.62 -5.94
CA HIS A 167 3.24 2.13 -5.33
C HIS A 167 4.22 3.24 -4.90
N TYR A 168 3.92 4.50 -5.15
CA TYR A 168 4.79 5.59 -4.72
C TYR A 168 4.04 6.89 -4.49
N ASP A 169 4.73 7.85 -3.88
CA ASP A 169 4.30 9.24 -3.75
C ASP A 169 5.44 10.17 -4.20
N ASP A 170 5.14 11.08 -5.14
CA ASP A 170 6.14 11.97 -5.73
C ASP A 170 6.75 12.93 -4.70
N ASN A 171 5.93 13.46 -3.78
CA ASN A 171 6.39 14.40 -2.75
C ASN A 171 7.32 13.71 -1.75
N LEU A 172 7.01 12.47 -1.35
CA LEU A 172 7.91 11.67 -0.52
C LEU A 172 9.23 11.38 -1.25
N ILE A 173 9.20 10.97 -2.52
CA ILE A 173 10.43 10.75 -3.30
C ILE A 173 11.25 12.04 -3.33
N GLN A 174 10.62 13.17 -3.64
CA GLN A 174 11.31 14.46 -3.70
C GLN A 174 11.93 14.83 -2.35
N ALA A 175 11.17 14.75 -1.25
CA ALA A 175 11.66 15.07 0.09
C ALA A 175 12.82 14.17 0.53
N MET A 176 12.81 12.89 0.15
CA MET A 176 13.92 11.96 0.40
C MET A 176 15.17 12.38 -0.39
N LEU A 177 15.03 12.68 -1.69
CA LEU A 177 16.13 13.11 -2.54
C LEU A 177 16.75 14.44 -2.10
N GLU A 178 15.91 15.43 -1.75
CA GLU A 178 16.36 16.73 -1.22
C GLU A 178 17.10 16.57 0.12
N SER A 179 16.75 15.55 0.90
CA SER A 179 17.44 15.16 2.13
C SER A 179 18.67 14.26 1.91
N ASN A 180 19.08 14.02 0.66
CA ASN A 180 20.15 13.10 0.27
C ASN A 180 19.96 11.64 0.77
N LYS A 181 18.71 11.22 0.94
CA LYS A 181 18.36 9.85 1.36
C LYS A 181 18.16 8.94 0.14
N PRO A 182 18.63 7.68 0.18
CA PRO A 182 18.45 6.75 -0.92
C PRO A 182 16.97 6.45 -1.24
N VAL A 183 16.61 6.47 -2.54
CA VAL A 183 15.33 5.97 -3.08
C VAL A 183 15.59 4.89 -4.13
N LEU A 184 15.53 3.64 -3.73
CA LEU A 184 15.84 2.51 -4.59
C LEU A 184 14.71 2.31 -5.60
N SER A 185 15.05 2.18 -6.88
CA SER A 185 14.07 1.96 -7.96
C SER A 185 14.73 1.39 -9.23
N ASN A 186 13.95 1.13 -10.28
CA ASN A 186 14.45 0.84 -11.63
C ASN A 186 14.10 1.89 -12.68
N TYR A 187 13.38 2.95 -12.30
CA TYR A 187 12.82 3.92 -13.25
C TYR A 187 13.26 5.38 -13.00
N LEU A 188 13.63 5.74 -11.76
CA LEU A 188 14.11 7.09 -11.46
C LEU A 188 15.39 7.35 -12.27
N LYS A 189 15.49 8.53 -12.89
CA LYS A 189 16.62 8.85 -13.76
C LYS A 189 17.92 8.84 -12.94
N PRO A 190 18.90 7.97 -13.28
CA PRO A 190 20.19 8.03 -12.63
C PRO A 190 20.87 9.36 -12.94
N SER A 191 21.61 9.89 -11.96
CA SER A 191 22.51 11.01 -12.14
C SER A 191 23.90 10.61 -11.64
N GLU A 192 24.92 11.39 -11.95
CA GLU A 192 26.29 11.12 -11.49
C GLU A 192 26.37 10.95 -9.96
N ASN A 193 25.48 11.65 -9.24
CA ASN A 193 25.39 11.63 -7.79
C ASN A 193 24.29 10.72 -7.24
N TYR A 194 23.55 9.99 -8.10
CA TYR A 194 22.43 9.16 -7.69
C TYR A 194 22.57 7.71 -8.17
N LYS A 195 22.94 6.81 -7.25
CA LYS A 195 23.38 5.43 -7.55
C LYS A 195 22.38 4.33 -7.16
N PHE A 196 21.20 4.71 -6.68
CA PHE A 196 20.20 3.77 -6.16
C PHE A 196 19.15 3.36 -7.22
N THR A 197 19.37 3.70 -8.49
CA THR A 197 18.57 3.18 -9.60
C THR A 197 19.31 2.03 -10.29
N SER A 198 18.65 0.89 -10.48
CA SER A 198 19.17 -0.21 -11.31
C SER A 198 18.07 -0.89 -12.13
N LYS A 199 18.36 -1.17 -13.40
CA LYS A 199 17.49 -1.96 -14.30
C LYS A 199 17.86 -3.44 -14.36
N THR A 200 18.86 -3.84 -13.58
CA THR A 200 19.31 -5.23 -13.45
C THR A 200 19.36 -5.61 -11.98
N PRO A 201 19.30 -6.93 -11.64
CA PRO A 201 19.55 -7.40 -10.29
C PRO A 201 20.84 -6.79 -9.71
N THR A 202 20.78 -6.32 -8.48
CA THR A 202 21.90 -5.64 -7.82
C THR A 202 21.83 -5.81 -6.31
N ALA A 203 22.86 -5.35 -5.61
CA ALA A 203 22.92 -5.35 -4.16
C ALA A 203 23.39 -3.99 -3.64
N TYR A 204 22.81 -3.57 -2.52
CA TYR A 204 23.15 -2.35 -1.80
C TYR A 204 23.41 -2.66 -0.33
N THR A 205 24.22 -1.81 0.29
CA THR A 205 24.38 -1.76 1.74
C THR A 205 24.08 -0.33 2.18
N ILE A 206 23.11 -0.18 3.07
CA ILE A 206 22.64 1.11 3.58
C ILE A 206 22.60 1.00 5.10
N GLY A 207 23.53 1.66 5.79
CA GLY A 207 23.69 1.45 7.23
C GLY A 207 23.94 -0.03 7.56
N SER A 208 23.12 -0.61 8.44
CA SER A 208 23.15 -2.04 8.80
C SER A 208 22.34 -2.93 7.85
N PHE A 209 21.63 -2.36 6.88
CA PHE A 209 20.76 -3.09 5.97
C PHE A 209 21.52 -3.57 4.73
N LYS A 210 21.28 -4.82 4.35
CA LYS A 210 21.69 -5.37 3.05
C LYS A 210 20.44 -5.58 2.21
N VAL A 211 20.42 -4.94 1.04
CA VAL A 211 19.31 -5.02 0.09
C VAL A 211 19.79 -5.74 -1.16
N THR A 212 19.13 -6.82 -1.56
CA THR A 212 19.35 -7.50 -2.83
C THR A 212 18.09 -7.43 -3.68
N THR A 213 18.25 -7.15 -4.97
CA THR A 213 17.11 -6.97 -5.87
C THR A 213 17.06 -8.01 -6.97
N ASN A 214 15.84 -8.33 -7.41
CA ASN A 214 15.59 -8.99 -8.69
C ASN A 214 14.72 -8.09 -9.57
N ILE A 215 14.72 -8.34 -10.88
CA ILE A 215 13.88 -7.65 -11.85
C ILE A 215 12.91 -8.68 -12.44
N THR A 216 11.61 -8.41 -12.30
CA THR A 216 10.54 -9.33 -12.70
C THR A 216 9.57 -8.64 -13.65
N ASP A 217 8.82 -9.45 -14.39
CA ASP A 217 7.73 -8.96 -15.21
C ASP A 217 6.55 -8.58 -14.30
N HIS A 218 5.80 -7.54 -14.69
CA HIS A 218 4.54 -7.18 -14.05
C HIS A 218 3.37 -7.97 -14.67
N ASN A 219 3.38 -8.06 -15.99
CA ASN A 219 2.47 -8.88 -16.79
C ASN A 219 3.15 -9.25 -18.14
N THR A 220 2.41 -9.85 -19.07
CA THR A 220 2.96 -10.27 -20.37
C THR A 220 3.45 -9.11 -21.25
N SER A 221 2.96 -7.90 -21.02
CA SER A 221 3.27 -6.70 -21.82
C SER A 221 4.30 -5.80 -21.13
N LEU A 222 4.30 -5.74 -19.80
CA LEU A 222 5.25 -4.99 -18.98
C LEU A 222 6.32 -5.94 -18.42
N THR A 223 7.32 -6.24 -19.25
CA THR A 223 8.43 -7.14 -18.90
C THR A 223 9.57 -6.39 -18.21
N ASN A 224 10.28 -7.06 -17.30
CA ASN A 224 11.37 -6.48 -16.49
C ASN A 224 10.99 -5.13 -15.83
N PHE A 225 9.75 -5.03 -15.38
CA PHE A 225 9.13 -3.78 -14.95
C PHE A 225 9.18 -3.59 -13.44
N VAL A 226 9.19 -4.68 -12.67
CA VAL A 226 9.09 -4.64 -11.20
C VAL A 226 10.42 -5.02 -10.57
N THR A 227 10.92 -4.18 -9.67
CA THR A 227 12.03 -4.49 -8.78
C THR A 227 11.50 -5.16 -7.53
N THR A 228 11.97 -6.36 -7.23
CA THR A 228 11.72 -7.00 -5.92
C THR A 228 12.85 -6.64 -4.97
N TYR A 229 12.54 -6.49 -3.68
CA TYR A 229 13.51 -6.15 -2.64
C TYR A 229 13.56 -7.23 -1.58
N GLN A 230 14.70 -7.92 -1.47
CA GLN A 230 15.02 -8.75 -0.32
C GLN A 230 15.95 -7.94 0.60
N ILE A 231 15.50 -7.68 1.83
CA ILE A 231 16.15 -6.77 2.79
C ILE A 231 16.47 -7.55 4.06
N ASN A 232 17.76 -7.71 4.34
CA ASN A 232 18.26 -8.23 5.61
C ASN A 232 18.49 -7.05 6.58
N CYS A 233 17.79 -7.10 7.72
CA CYS A 233 17.78 -6.09 8.77
C CYS A 233 18.92 -6.19 9.79
N GLY A 234 19.82 -7.16 9.62
CA GLY A 234 20.99 -7.38 10.46
C GLY A 234 20.65 -7.93 11.85
N GLN A 235 21.69 -8.14 12.65
CA GLN A 235 21.58 -8.77 13.97
C GLN A 235 20.73 -7.96 14.95
N ASP A 236 20.83 -6.63 14.92
CA ASP A 236 20.06 -5.75 15.79
C ASP A 236 18.58 -5.65 15.36
N GLY A 237 18.27 -5.89 14.09
CA GLY A 237 16.92 -6.14 13.59
C GLY A 237 16.39 -7.56 13.87
N GLY A 238 17.10 -8.38 14.66
CA GLY A 238 16.71 -9.75 14.96
C GLY A 238 16.92 -10.71 13.77
N ASN A 239 17.85 -10.38 12.88
CA ASN A 239 18.13 -11.08 11.62
C ASN A 239 16.89 -11.24 10.72
N LEU A 240 15.92 -10.32 10.81
CA LEU A 240 14.77 -10.31 9.91
C LEU A 240 15.24 -10.15 8.46
N VAL A 241 14.85 -11.10 7.60
CA VAL A 241 14.94 -10.99 6.15
C VAL A 241 13.54 -10.91 5.58
N LEU A 242 13.20 -9.75 5.02
CA LEU A 242 11.92 -9.50 4.37
C LEU A 242 12.09 -9.44 2.86
N MET A 243 11.15 -10.00 2.10
CA MET A 243 11.12 -9.91 0.65
C MET A 243 9.80 -9.33 0.17
N HIS A 244 9.85 -8.12 -0.39
CA HIS A 244 8.70 -7.44 -1.01
C HIS A 244 8.80 -7.54 -2.53
N VAL A 245 7.76 -8.04 -3.19
CA VAL A 245 7.84 -8.35 -4.62
C VAL A 245 7.06 -7.41 -5.52
N GLY A 246 6.40 -6.40 -4.94
CA GLY A 246 5.53 -5.47 -5.66
C GLY A 246 4.55 -6.23 -6.54
N ASP A 247 4.34 -5.73 -7.75
CA ASP A 247 3.40 -6.33 -8.67
C ASP A 247 3.99 -7.39 -9.61
N SER A 248 4.91 -8.20 -9.11
CA SER A 248 5.46 -9.28 -9.90
C SER A 248 4.39 -10.21 -10.48
N ASN A 249 4.67 -10.83 -11.62
CA ASN A 249 3.88 -11.91 -12.22
C ASN A 249 4.27 -13.31 -11.74
N TYR A 250 5.23 -13.42 -10.81
CA TYR A 250 5.66 -14.68 -10.20
C TYR A 250 6.28 -15.70 -11.16
N LYS A 251 6.98 -15.24 -12.20
CA LYS A 251 7.79 -16.13 -13.03
C LYS A 251 9.04 -16.59 -12.27
N ALA A 252 9.04 -17.85 -11.82
CA ALA A 252 10.08 -18.46 -10.98
C ALA A 252 11.53 -18.17 -11.42
N SER A 253 11.82 -18.19 -12.73
CA SER A 253 13.18 -17.96 -13.24
C SER A 253 13.72 -16.54 -13.04
N GLN A 254 12.86 -15.57 -12.65
CA GLN A 254 13.24 -14.18 -12.40
C GLN A 254 13.59 -13.91 -10.92
N TYR A 255 13.54 -14.94 -10.09
CA TYR A 255 13.81 -14.84 -8.66
C TYR A 255 15.12 -15.53 -8.32
N ALA A 256 16.11 -14.74 -7.88
CA ALA A 256 17.29 -15.25 -7.21
C ALA A 256 17.21 -14.87 -5.73
N ILE A 257 17.04 -15.88 -4.88
CA ILE A 257 16.93 -15.72 -3.43
C ILE A 257 18.34 -15.73 -2.83
N ALA A 258 18.73 -14.63 -2.20
CA ALA A 258 20.10 -14.45 -1.71
C ALA A 258 20.37 -15.20 -0.39
N GLU A 259 19.34 -15.36 0.43
CA GLU A 259 19.36 -15.94 1.78
C GLU A 259 17.93 -16.31 2.21
N HIS A 260 17.79 -17.04 3.32
CA HIS A 260 16.47 -17.44 3.83
C HIS A 260 15.59 -16.21 4.04
N VAL A 261 14.36 -16.26 3.54
CA VAL A 261 13.37 -15.18 3.68
C VAL A 261 12.49 -15.53 4.87
N ASN A 262 12.43 -14.67 5.88
CA ASN A 262 11.50 -14.87 6.99
C ASN A 262 10.09 -14.43 6.59
N VAL A 263 9.98 -13.27 5.94
CA VAL A 263 8.69 -12.64 5.62
C VAL A 263 8.63 -12.35 4.13
N PHE A 264 7.69 -12.95 3.43
CA PHE A 264 7.44 -12.69 2.01
C PHE A 264 6.15 -11.88 1.85
N ILE A 265 6.21 -10.79 1.09
CA ILE A 265 5.09 -9.87 0.88
C ILE A 265 4.72 -9.89 -0.61
N PRO A 266 3.78 -10.77 -1.01
CA PRO A 266 3.18 -10.78 -2.33
C PRO A 266 2.00 -9.81 -2.40
N ARG A 267 1.71 -9.33 -3.60
CA ARG A 267 0.36 -8.89 -3.94
C ARG A 267 -0.59 -10.09 -4.09
N TYR A 268 -1.89 -9.83 -4.04
CA TYR A 268 -2.89 -10.73 -4.61
C TYR A 268 -2.72 -10.80 -6.13
N ALA A 269 -2.41 -11.98 -6.67
CA ALA A 269 -2.22 -12.17 -8.10
C ALA A 269 -3.57 -12.30 -8.84
N PRO A 270 -3.71 -11.71 -10.05
CA PRO A 270 -4.98 -11.69 -10.78
C PRO A 270 -5.31 -13.09 -11.29
N ASN A 271 -4.28 -13.83 -11.71
CA ASN A 271 -4.39 -15.25 -12.03
C ASN A 271 -4.28 -16.06 -10.73
N ALA A 272 -5.29 -16.89 -10.47
CA ALA A 272 -5.39 -17.68 -9.25
C ALA A 272 -4.11 -18.45 -8.93
N LEU A 273 -3.61 -18.26 -7.71
CA LEU A 273 -2.46 -18.95 -7.11
C LEU A 273 -1.15 -18.84 -7.90
N SER A 274 -0.99 -17.80 -8.73
CA SER A 274 0.29 -17.56 -9.41
C SER A 274 1.43 -17.29 -8.43
N GLU A 275 1.12 -16.77 -7.24
CA GLU A 275 2.05 -16.60 -6.13
C GLU A 275 2.79 -17.92 -5.80
N ASN A 276 2.09 -19.06 -5.89
CA ASN A 276 2.62 -20.41 -5.64
C ASN A 276 3.59 -20.92 -6.71
N ASN A 277 3.76 -20.21 -7.83
CA ASN A 277 4.85 -20.50 -8.76
C ASN A 277 6.22 -20.20 -8.12
N VAL A 278 6.25 -19.32 -7.12
CA VAL A 278 7.45 -18.92 -6.37
C VAL A 278 7.39 -19.45 -4.93
N LEU A 279 6.24 -19.33 -4.25
CA LEU A 279 6.05 -19.83 -2.89
C LEU A 279 6.04 -21.37 -2.83
N GLY A 280 6.88 -21.92 -1.95
CA GLY A 280 7.07 -23.36 -1.75
C GLY A 280 7.98 -24.04 -2.77
N SER A 281 8.39 -23.35 -3.83
CA SER A 281 9.24 -23.89 -4.90
C SER A 281 10.60 -23.17 -4.99
N VAL A 282 10.57 -21.84 -5.07
CA VAL A 282 11.76 -20.98 -5.18
C VAL A 282 12.13 -20.40 -3.83
N VAL A 283 11.12 -20.07 -3.02
CA VAL A 283 11.27 -19.54 -1.66
C VAL A 283 10.30 -20.24 -0.73
N THR A 284 10.74 -20.55 0.48
CA THR A 284 9.89 -21.13 1.54
C THR A 284 9.97 -20.22 2.75
N PRO A 285 9.16 -19.15 2.81
CA PRO A 285 9.23 -18.19 3.89
C PRO A 285 8.55 -18.71 5.16
N ASP A 286 8.94 -18.16 6.31
CA ASP A 286 8.31 -18.47 7.59
C ASP A 286 6.88 -17.89 7.66
N TYR A 287 6.70 -16.70 7.07
CA TYR A 287 5.44 -15.96 6.98
C TYR A 287 5.22 -15.37 5.59
N VAL A 288 3.96 -15.35 5.17
CA VAL A 288 3.47 -14.56 4.05
C VAL A 288 2.54 -13.47 4.58
N LEU A 289 2.77 -12.22 4.17
CA LEU A 289 1.83 -11.11 4.40
C LEU A 289 1.18 -10.78 3.06
N LEU A 290 0.00 -11.33 2.79
CA LEU A 290 -0.71 -11.07 1.54
C LEU A 290 -1.18 -9.61 1.51
N SER A 291 -0.75 -8.88 0.50
CA SER A 291 -0.99 -7.44 0.33
C SER A 291 -1.69 -7.15 -0.99
N HIS A 292 -1.78 -5.87 -1.35
CA HIS A 292 -2.47 -5.40 -2.56
C HIS A 292 -3.95 -5.80 -2.59
N ILE A 293 -4.60 -5.76 -1.43
CA ILE A 293 -6.04 -5.94 -1.28
C ILE A 293 -6.66 -4.60 -0.94
N MET A 294 -7.91 -4.41 -1.36
CA MET A 294 -8.66 -3.19 -1.10
C MET A 294 -7.98 -1.90 -1.61
N GLU A 295 -7.22 -1.95 -2.70
CA GLU A 295 -6.72 -0.74 -3.35
C GLU A 295 -7.92 0.07 -3.87
N LEU A 296 -8.15 1.24 -3.27
CA LEU A 296 -9.36 2.03 -3.43
C LEU A 296 -9.44 2.75 -4.79
N ALA A 297 -8.33 2.90 -5.52
CA ALA A 297 -8.31 3.50 -6.86
C ALA A 297 -8.72 2.50 -7.97
N HIS A 298 -8.80 1.21 -7.67
CA HIS A 298 -9.38 0.19 -8.54
C HIS A 298 -10.91 0.15 -8.44
N ALA A 299 -11.58 -0.03 -9.59
CA ALA A 299 -13.04 0.11 -9.69
C ALA A 299 -13.81 -1.04 -9.02
N GLY A 300 -13.26 -2.25 -9.08
CA GLY A 300 -13.86 -3.47 -8.54
C GLY A 300 -12.90 -4.65 -8.64
N VAL A 301 -13.40 -5.84 -8.35
CA VAL A 301 -12.60 -7.09 -8.35
C VAL A 301 -11.99 -7.37 -9.72
N GLU A 302 -12.71 -7.12 -10.80
CA GLU A 302 -12.23 -7.29 -12.19
C GLU A 302 -11.06 -6.35 -12.51
N GLU A 303 -10.97 -5.22 -11.79
CA GLU A 303 -9.91 -4.23 -11.89
C GLU A 303 -8.89 -4.33 -10.75
N SER A 304 -8.82 -5.47 -10.05
CA SER A 304 -7.86 -5.74 -8.96
C SER A 304 -8.15 -5.07 -7.60
N ARG A 305 -9.38 -4.61 -7.35
CA ARG A 305 -9.85 -4.26 -6.00
C ARG A 305 -10.32 -5.52 -5.26
N TRP A 306 -9.38 -6.35 -4.85
CA TRP A 306 -9.67 -7.59 -4.15
C TRP A 306 -10.30 -7.32 -2.78
N THR A 307 -11.40 -8.01 -2.47
CA THR A 307 -12.09 -7.89 -1.18
C THR A 307 -11.26 -8.51 -0.06
N ILE A 308 -11.58 -8.15 1.18
CA ILE A 308 -10.93 -8.76 2.35
C ILE A 308 -11.22 -10.27 2.39
N GLU A 309 -12.45 -10.68 2.06
CA GLU A 309 -12.85 -12.09 1.99
C GLU A 309 -12.02 -12.88 0.98
N LEU A 310 -11.85 -12.35 -0.24
CA LEU A 310 -10.99 -12.96 -1.27
C LEU A 310 -9.54 -13.04 -0.79
N GLY A 311 -9.03 -12.02 -0.11
CA GLY A 311 -7.71 -12.03 0.49
C GLY A 311 -7.53 -13.16 1.51
N LEU A 312 -8.49 -13.33 2.42
CA LEU A 312 -8.48 -14.39 3.42
C LEU A 312 -8.54 -15.79 2.79
N GLU A 313 -9.42 -15.97 1.79
CA GLU A 313 -9.51 -17.21 1.03
C GLU A 313 -8.17 -17.51 0.33
N ARG A 314 -7.62 -16.53 -0.39
CA ARG A 314 -6.35 -16.66 -1.11
C ARG A 314 -5.22 -17.03 -0.17
N ALA A 315 -5.08 -16.34 0.97
CA ALA A 315 -4.04 -16.60 1.95
C ALA A 315 -4.09 -18.06 2.45
N SER A 316 -5.28 -18.63 2.66
CA SER A 316 -5.43 -20.02 3.09
C SER A 316 -4.93 -21.07 2.10
N GLN A 317 -4.72 -20.68 0.84
CA GLN A 317 -4.31 -21.54 -0.27
C GLN A 317 -2.84 -21.33 -0.70
N LEU A 318 -2.14 -20.39 -0.08
CA LEU A 318 -0.73 -20.14 -0.39
C LEU A 318 0.17 -21.23 0.19
N ASN A 319 1.25 -21.55 -0.53
CA ASN A 319 2.26 -22.54 -0.13
C ASN A 319 3.18 -22.01 0.98
N CYS A 320 2.61 -21.54 2.08
CA CYS A 320 3.30 -21.12 3.30
C CYS A 320 2.41 -21.42 4.51
N ALA A 321 3.01 -21.97 5.57
CA ALA A 321 2.28 -22.37 6.77
C ALA A 321 1.59 -21.18 7.48
N ASN A 322 2.22 -20.00 7.44
CA ASN A 322 1.71 -18.79 8.09
C ASN A 322 1.42 -17.71 7.07
N SER A 323 0.32 -17.85 6.34
CA SER A 323 -0.16 -16.84 5.39
C SER A 323 -1.20 -15.96 6.08
N LEU A 324 -0.87 -14.68 6.25
CA LEU A 324 -1.65 -13.71 7.00
C LEU A 324 -2.17 -12.61 6.07
N VAL A 325 -3.31 -12.03 6.45
CA VAL A 325 -3.90 -10.87 5.79
C VAL A 325 -3.89 -9.68 6.74
N PRO A 326 -2.80 -8.90 6.78
CA PRO A 326 -2.81 -7.62 7.46
C PRO A 326 -3.72 -6.62 6.76
N PHE A 327 -4.10 -5.60 7.52
CA PHE A 327 -4.82 -4.45 7.03
C PHE A 327 -4.21 -3.16 7.57
N TRP A 328 -4.72 -2.02 7.10
CA TRP A 328 -4.07 -0.73 7.27
C TRP A 328 -3.95 -0.33 8.75
N GLY A 329 -2.79 0.20 9.10
CA GLY A 329 -2.45 0.59 10.47
C GLY A 329 -1.97 -0.56 11.38
N GLU A 330 -2.02 -1.81 10.93
CA GLU A 330 -1.55 -2.94 11.75
C GLU A 330 -0.03 -2.97 11.88
N LYS A 331 0.42 -3.44 13.05
CA LYS A 331 1.82 -3.49 13.48
C LYS A 331 2.22 -4.92 13.80
N PHE A 332 3.40 -5.31 13.36
CA PHE A 332 4.02 -6.60 13.68
C PHE A 332 5.35 -6.38 14.39
N ILE A 333 5.65 -7.23 15.37
CA ILE A 333 6.95 -7.23 16.04
C ILE A 333 7.67 -8.55 15.74
N TRP A 334 8.72 -8.48 14.93
CA TRP A 334 9.63 -9.61 14.73
C TRP A 334 10.59 -9.71 15.92
N LYS A 335 10.49 -10.80 16.66
CA LYS A 335 11.37 -11.10 17.80
C LYS A 335 11.49 -12.60 17.98
N ASN A 336 12.70 -13.09 18.27
CA ASN A 336 12.98 -14.52 18.48
C ASN A 336 12.52 -15.41 17.32
N ASN A 337 12.72 -14.96 16.08
CA ASN A 337 12.34 -15.66 14.85
C ASN A 337 10.83 -15.91 14.68
N THR A 338 9.99 -15.06 15.28
CA THR A 338 8.53 -15.12 15.11
C THR A 338 7.93 -13.73 15.12
N PHE A 339 6.73 -13.59 14.54
CA PHE A 339 5.87 -12.45 14.82
C PHE A 339 5.22 -12.59 16.21
N ASN A 340 5.14 -11.46 16.92
CA ASN A 340 4.43 -11.29 18.17
C ASN A 340 3.40 -10.17 18.05
#